data_AF-A0AAD6DQK7-F1
#
_entry.id   AF-A0AAD6DQK7-F1
#
_cell.length_a   1.000
_cell.length_b   1.000
_cell.length_c   1.000
_cell.angle_alpha   90.00
_cell.angle_beta   90.00
_cell.angle_gamma   90.00
#
_symmetry.space_group_name_H-M   'P 1'
#
loop_
_entity.id
_entity.type
_entity.pdbx_description
1 polymer ?
#
loop_
_entity_poly.entity_id
_entity_poly.type
_entity_poly.pdbx_seq_one_letter_code
_entity_poly.pdbx_strand_id
1 'polypeptide(L)'
;MLEQSTVSFPLDDDHNALREYLIQTFSDDEVKPLFKIYSYRPPDGFACIEHNRIEIARRKQQHHSEVKNPLPLIPRFNRPYSFSNVGFCVLLRSHSYRVGNMQDSEEADKIGEGPDLLYFNRTFSSTCTEVDMVQHMREDLEEISSEGFGFTIERLMDQSYIGQLIILDLFMNVARYPERDVLDIDEGEPPSQDMPTEEQIRDQLDQETSVGGLSLDPIFHISQEAKIVTVTNTPEGETPDIQYIIHAAFLSHIRDAAGSSVLESTARNFTASMVPNLPANKTLTLKFFIPESNSWSAIRSAQNEVLEILSQQNEEENQENPFSIGAVHNITTGDSQPLAAKRFTPQGSDQYIKSPHGQRDNSGFRMFTVVLDRAKFISEAGVYFYKTDWDESEDPDTSSDDTIVARVPDMNTAARRLGVVVLDE
;
A
#
# COMPACT_ATOMS: atom_id res chain seq x y z
N MET A 1 11.60 25.91 27.10
CA MET A 1 11.27 24.51 26.78
C MET A 1 10.13 24.11 27.70
N LEU A 2 8.93 23.93 27.17
CA LEU A 2 7.80 23.39 27.93
C LEU A 2 7.91 21.88 27.88
N GLU A 3 8.38 21.28 28.96
CA GLU A 3 8.10 19.88 29.28
C GLU A 3 6.61 19.77 29.59
N GLN A 4 5.87 19.00 28.80
CA GLN A 4 4.63 18.37 29.25
C GLN A 4 4.85 16.87 29.29
N SER A 5 4.75 16.35 30.50
CA SER A 5 4.90 14.95 30.83
C SER A 5 3.70 14.13 30.33
N THR A 6 4.02 13.03 29.67
CA THR A 6 3.19 11.83 29.64
C THR A 6 4.13 10.68 29.94
N VAL A 7 3.86 9.95 31.03
CA VAL A 7 4.69 8.84 31.50
C VAL A 7 4.65 7.72 30.47
N SER A 8 5.81 7.36 29.92
CA SER A 8 6.00 6.23 29.03
C SER A 8 7.49 5.88 29.03
N PHE A 9 7.83 4.60 29.25
CA PHE A 9 9.20 4.13 29.14
C PHE A 9 9.70 4.37 27.71
N PRO A 10 10.61 5.33 27.47
CA PRO A 10 11.13 5.54 26.14
C PRO A 10 11.83 4.25 25.70
N LEU A 11 11.87 4.00 24.39
CA LEU A 11 12.73 2.92 23.88
C LEU A 11 14.18 3.17 24.34
N ASP A 12 14.55 4.44 24.55
CA ASP A 12 15.87 4.89 24.98
C ASP A 12 15.80 6.01 26.02
N ASP A 13 16.37 5.80 27.20
CA ASP A 13 16.57 6.85 28.22
C ASP A 13 17.67 7.85 27.79
N ASP A 14 18.50 7.49 26.81
CA ASP A 14 19.58 8.32 26.26
C ASP A 14 19.13 9.09 25.00
N HIS A 15 18.31 10.11 25.22
CA HIS A 15 17.88 11.01 24.15
C HIS A 15 19.03 11.75 23.45
N ASN A 16 20.22 11.84 24.06
CA ASN A 16 21.38 12.48 23.45
C ASN A 16 21.99 11.58 22.37
N ALA A 17 22.20 10.30 22.66
CA ALA A 17 22.70 9.34 21.67
C ALA A 17 21.76 9.21 20.47
N LEU A 18 20.45 9.16 20.71
CA LEU A 18 19.45 9.14 19.63
C LEU A 18 19.50 10.43 18.81
N ARG A 19 19.63 11.59 19.47
CA ARG A 19 19.77 12.87 18.77
C ARG A 19 21.04 12.91 17.92
N GLU A 20 22.17 12.49 18.48
CA GLU A 20 23.46 12.42 17.78
C GLU A 20 23.37 11.55 16.53
N TYR A 21 22.74 10.37 16.64
CA TYR A 21 22.48 9.49 15.51
C TYR A 21 21.68 10.18 14.40
N LEU A 22 20.56 10.83 14.73
CA LEU A 22 19.70 11.49 13.75
C LEU A 22 20.36 12.69 13.07
N ILE A 23 21.32 13.35 13.74
CA ILE A 23 22.03 14.53 13.20
C ILE A 23 23.48 14.24 12.80
N GLN A 24 23.91 12.97 12.78
CA GLN A 24 25.34 12.61 12.68
C GLN A 24 26.05 13.16 11.44
N THR A 25 25.28 13.52 10.42
CA THR A 25 25.80 14.03 9.15
C THR A 25 25.70 15.56 9.01
N PHE A 26 25.05 16.25 9.96
CA PHE A 26 24.97 17.71 9.94
C PHE A 26 26.29 18.29 10.43
N SER A 27 26.84 19.23 9.66
CA SER A 27 27.98 20.01 10.15
C SER A 27 27.55 20.90 11.33
N ASP A 28 28.48 21.29 12.20
CA ASP A 28 28.13 22.07 13.40
C ASP A 28 27.56 23.46 13.09
N ASP A 29 27.90 23.99 11.91
CA ASP A 29 27.47 25.30 11.44
C ASP A 29 26.14 25.27 10.66
N GLU A 30 25.57 24.08 10.40
CA GLU A 30 24.29 23.92 9.70
C GLU A 30 23.07 24.06 10.61
N VAL A 31 21.96 24.51 10.03
CA VAL A 31 20.65 24.53 10.71
C VAL A 31 20.16 23.09 10.89
N LYS A 32 20.21 22.59 12.12
CA LYS A 32 19.80 21.22 12.46
C LYS A 32 18.26 21.14 12.60
N PRO A 33 17.61 20.09 12.06
CA PRO A 33 16.18 19.89 12.20
C PRO A 33 15.78 19.67 13.67
N LEU A 34 14.56 20.09 14.01
CA LEU A 34 13.95 19.75 15.30
C LEU A 34 13.12 18.47 15.14
N PHE A 35 13.50 17.43 15.88
CA PHE A 35 12.74 16.19 15.93
C PHE A 35 11.74 16.22 17.08
N LYS A 36 10.51 15.80 16.80
CA LYS A 36 9.58 15.37 17.86
C LYS A 36 9.68 13.86 17.96
N ILE A 37 10.21 13.38 19.08
CA ILE A 37 10.34 11.96 19.37
C ILE A 37 9.07 11.53 20.11
N TYR A 38 8.33 10.60 19.53
CA TYR A 38 7.20 9.97 20.19
C TYR A 38 7.69 8.76 20.97
N SER A 39 7.35 8.71 22.25
CA SER A 39 7.53 7.53 23.11
C SER A 39 6.38 6.53 22.97
N TYR A 40 5.41 6.83 22.12
CA TYR A 40 4.37 5.92 21.67
C TYR A 40 5.00 4.73 20.95
N ARG A 41 4.56 3.51 21.26
CA ARG A 41 5.01 2.28 20.62
C ARG A 41 3.92 1.80 19.66
N PRO A 42 3.87 2.31 18.42
CA PRO A 42 2.95 1.75 17.44
C PRO A 42 3.31 0.27 17.22
N PRO A 43 2.31 -0.61 17.01
CA PRO A 43 2.57 -2.02 16.73
C PRO A 43 3.35 -2.23 15.42
N ASP A 44 3.23 -1.30 14.46
CA ASP A 44 3.87 -1.38 13.15
C ASP A 44 3.95 0.00 12.45
N GLY A 45 4.54 0.04 11.26
CA GLY A 45 4.63 1.25 10.44
C GLY A 45 3.27 1.81 9.99
N PHE A 46 2.25 0.96 9.78
CA PHE A 46 0.91 1.40 9.39
C PHE A 46 0.25 2.22 10.51
N ALA A 47 0.30 1.72 11.74
CA ALA A 47 -0.21 2.43 12.91
C ALA A 47 0.57 3.72 13.19
N CYS A 48 1.87 3.76 12.86
CA CYS A 48 2.69 4.97 12.94
C CYS A 48 2.22 6.04 11.93
N ILE A 49 1.92 5.63 10.70
CA ILE A 49 1.40 6.52 9.64
C ILE A 49 0.04 7.09 10.05
N GLU A 50 -0.90 6.25 10.49
CA GLU A 50 -2.23 6.70 10.92
C GLU A 50 -2.15 7.65 12.12
N HIS A 51 -1.30 7.35 13.10
CA HIS A 51 -1.06 8.25 14.23
C HIS A 51 -0.58 9.63 13.75
N ASN A 52 0.36 9.67 12.80
CA ASN A 52 0.86 10.94 12.28
C ASN A 52 -0.22 11.71 11.50
N ARG A 53 -1.05 11.05 10.70
CA ARG A 53 -2.19 11.69 10.01
C ARG A 53 -3.14 12.36 11.01
N ILE A 54 -3.54 11.63 12.07
CA ILE A 54 -4.40 12.15 13.14
C ILE A 54 -3.75 13.33 13.85
N GLU A 55 -2.46 13.24 14.17
CA GLU A 55 -1.74 14.33 14.83
C GLU A 55 -1.63 15.58 13.95
N ILE A 56 -1.40 15.43 12.64
CA ILE A 56 -1.39 16.53 11.67
C ILE A 56 -2.75 17.25 11.70
N ALA A 57 -3.84 16.51 11.50
CA ALA A 57 -5.20 17.07 11.49
C ALA A 57 -5.55 17.75 12.83
N ARG A 58 -5.23 17.10 13.95
CA ARG A 58 -5.46 17.65 15.30
C ARG A 58 -4.75 18.99 15.50
N ARG A 59 -3.48 19.11 15.08
CA ARG A 59 -2.74 20.36 15.22
C ARG A 59 -3.33 21.46 14.35
N LYS A 60 -3.74 21.15 13.12
CA LYS A 60 -4.42 22.14 12.26
C LYS A 60 -5.70 22.65 12.90
N GLN A 61 -6.53 21.75 13.42
CA GLN A 61 -7.72 22.13 14.15
C GLN A 61 -7.41 23.04 15.35
N GLN A 62 -6.34 22.78 16.11
CA GLN A 62 -5.90 23.66 17.21
C GLN A 62 -5.51 25.06 16.74
N HIS A 63 -4.81 25.17 15.60
CA HIS A 63 -4.45 26.45 15.00
C HIS A 63 -5.68 27.21 14.50
N HIS A 64 -6.66 26.53 13.90
CA HIS A 64 -7.92 27.15 13.47
C HIS A 64 -8.84 27.52 14.64
N SER A 65 -8.74 26.83 15.78
CA SER A 65 -9.62 27.03 16.95
C SER A 65 -9.09 28.06 17.96
N GLU A 66 -8.14 28.91 17.56
CA GLU A 66 -7.52 29.95 18.41
C GLU A 66 -7.03 29.45 19.79
N VAL A 67 -6.62 28.19 19.88
CA VAL A 67 -6.10 27.63 21.12
C VAL A 67 -4.86 28.42 21.55
N LYS A 68 -4.78 28.80 22.82
CA LYS A 68 -3.62 29.55 23.34
C LYS A 68 -2.35 28.68 23.25
N ASN A 69 -1.38 29.12 22.45
CA ASN A 69 -0.11 28.42 22.17
C ASN A 69 -0.31 27.02 21.57
N PRO A 70 -0.83 26.92 20.33
CA PRO A 70 -1.03 25.63 19.68
C PRO A 70 0.32 24.95 19.39
N LEU A 71 0.33 23.61 19.33
CA LEU A 71 1.54 22.87 18.96
C LEU A 71 1.97 23.24 17.53
N PRO A 72 3.28 23.31 17.21
CA PRO A 72 3.74 23.64 15.87
C PRO A 72 3.16 22.71 14.80
N LEU A 73 2.79 23.27 13.64
CA LEU A 73 2.37 22.47 12.48
C LEU A 73 3.52 21.58 12.00
N ILE A 74 3.16 20.46 11.34
CA ILE A 74 4.13 19.49 10.83
C ILE A 74 4.32 19.76 9.33
N PRO A 75 5.54 20.10 8.85
CA PRO A 75 5.80 20.46 7.45
C PRO A 75 5.75 19.24 6.53
N ARG A 76 5.28 19.42 5.29
CA ARG A 76 5.37 18.40 4.23
C ARG A 76 6.81 18.28 3.73
N PHE A 77 7.15 17.12 3.19
CA PHE A 77 8.47 16.86 2.63
C PHE A 77 8.34 16.30 1.22
N ASN A 78 9.28 16.64 0.35
CA ASN A 78 9.33 16.07 -0.98
C ASN A 78 9.80 14.61 -0.86
N ARG A 79 9.02 13.69 -1.41
CA ARG A 79 9.44 12.30 -1.51
C ARG A 79 10.65 12.19 -2.46
N PRO A 80 11.67 11.38 -2.15
CA PRO A 80 12.78 11.14 -3.07
C PRO A 80 12.25 10.76 -4.46
N TYR A 81 12.82 11.39 -5.49
CA TYR A 81 12.45 11.14 -6.88
C TYR A 81 10.98 11.41 -7.22
N SER A 82 10.23 12.23 -6.48
CA SER A 82 8.86 12.65 -6.83
C SER A 82 8.63 14.10 -6.45
N PHE A 83 7.77 14.82 -7.17
CA PHE A 83 7.33 16.17 -6.78
C PHE A 83 6.16 16.17 -5.80
N SER A 84 5.80 15.01 -5.26
CA SER A 84 4.75 14.89 -4.25
C SER A 84 5.26 15.32 -2.87
N ASN A 85 4.57 16.29 -2.30
CA ASN A 85 4.76 16.74 -0.93
C ASN A 85 3.97 15.82 0.02
N VAL A 86 4.69 14.98 0.77
CA VAL A 86 4.15 13.90 1.60
C VAL A 86 4.46 14.10 3.09
N GLY A 87 3.86 13.27 3.93
CA GLY A 87 4.31 13.04 5.30
C GLY A 87 5.52 12.12 5.33
N PHE A 88 6.36 12.31 6.34
CA PHE A 88 7.57 11.51 6.57
C PHE A 88 7.71 11.21 8.07
N CYS A 89 8.01 9.97 8.42
CA CYS A 89 8.47 9.59 9.75
C CYS A 89 9.50 8.47 9.70
N VAL A 90 10.32 8.41 10.75
CA VAL A 90 11.26 7.31 11.00
C VAL A 90 10.70 6.49 12.16
N LEU A 91 10.49 5.19 11.95
CA LEU A 91 10.10 4.26 12.99
C LEU A 91 11.33 3.49 13.48
N LEU A 92 11.69 3.68 14.74
CA LEU A 92 12.75 2.93 15.40
C LEU A 92 12.13 1.75 16.15
N ARG A 93 12.47 0.53 15.73
CA ARG A 93 11.89 -0.70 16.27
C ARG A 93 12.73 -1.32 17.39
N SER A 94 14.04 -1.13 17.34
CA SER A 94 14.99 -1.65 18.31
C SER A 94 16.16 -0.68 18.50
N HIS A 95 17.14 -1.06 19.33
CA HIS A 95 18.40 -0.31 19.48
C HIS A 95 19.42 -0.55 18.35
N SER A 96 19.02 -1.29 17.31
CA SER A 96 19.83 -1.59 16.12
C SER A 96 20.47 -0.35 15.50
N TYR A 97 19.77 0.79 15.52
CA TYR A 97 20.23 2.06 14.96
C TYR A 97 21.60 2.53 15.49
N ARG A 98 22.06 2.02 16.63
CA ARG A 98 23.37 2.34 17.22
C ARG A 98 24.55 1.61 16.55
N VAL A 99 24.27 0.61 15.71
CA VAL A 99 25.30 -0.28 15.13
C VAL A 99 25.89 0.28 13.82
N GLY A 100 25.18 1.19 13.15
CA GLY A 100 25.66 1.79 11.89
C GLY A 100 25.38 0.88 10.71
N ASN A 101 26.32 0.03 10.29
CA ASN A 101 26.15 -0.80 9.09
C ASN A 101 25.92 -2.27 9.43
N MET A 102 24.71 -2.77 9.15
CA MET A 102 24.38 -4.19 9.27
C MET A 102 24.67 -4.89 7.94
N GLN A 103 25.95 -5.17 7.67
CA GLN A 103 26.34 -5.92 6.46
C GLN A 103 26.23 -7.44 6.63
N ASP A 104 26.14 -7.93 7.87
CA ASP A 104 26.07 -9.37 8.17
C ASP A 104 24.69 -9.75 8.71
N SER A 105 23.93 -10.53 7.93
CA SER A 105 22.57 -10.98 8.26
C SER A 105 22.49 -11.75 9.58
N GLU A 106 23.52 -12.56 9.91
CA GLU A 106 23.56 -13.31 11.17
C GLU A 106 23.81 -12.41 12.40
N GLU A 107 24.40 -11.23 12.20
CA GLU A 107 24.59 -10.23 13.25
C GLU A 107 23.34 -9.33 13.38
N ALA A 108 22.68 -9.02 12.26
CA ALA A 108 21.43 -8.27 12.21
C ALA A 108 20.31 -8.95 13.03
N ASP A 109 20.14 -10.27 12.87
CA ASP A 109 19.16 -11.05 13.64
C ASP A 109 19.41 -11.02 15.16
N LYS A 110 20.68 -10.89 15.57
CA LYS A 110 21.06 -10.83 17.00
C LYS A 110 20.88 -9.43 17.61
N ILE A 111 20.89 -8.39 16.79
CA ILE A 111 20.88 -6.98 17.21
C ILE A 111 19.45 -6.39 17.19
N GLY A 112 18.58 -6.92 16.33
CA GLY A 112 17.16 -6.55 16.24
C GLY A 112 16.81 -5.77 14.98
N GLU A 113 15.52 -5.55 14.77
CA GLU A 113 14.96 -4.93 13.55
C GLU A 113 15.50 -3.51 13.33
N GLY A 114 15.93 -3.22 12.10
CA GLY A 114 16.40 -1.90 11.67
C GLY A 114 15.29 -0.82 11.68
N PRO A 115 15.67 0.47 11.54
CA PRO A 115 14.71 1.55 11.33
C PRO A 115 13.88 1.36 10.05
N ASP A 116 12.63 1.78 10.08
CA ASP A 116 11.81 1.94 8.86
C ASP A 116 11.66 3.43 8.51
N LEU A 117 11.78 3.76 7.23
CA LEU A 117 11.39 5.03 6.65
C LEU A 117 9.94 4.94 6.17
N LEU A 118 9.14 5.90 6.59
CA LEU A 118 7.70 5.91 6.33
C LEU A 118 7.36 7.17 5.54
N TYR A 119 6.97 7.01 4.29
CA TYR A 119 6.45 8.08 3.44
C TYR A 119 4.95 7.88 3.27
N PHE A 120 4.14 8.93 3.42
CA PHE A 120 2.69 8.77 3.34
C PHE A 120 1.98 10.00 2.82
N ASN A 121 0.97 9.80 1.99
CA ASN A 121 0.00 10.85 1.73
C ASN A 121 -0.70 11.20 3.05
N ARG A 122 -0.86 12.49 3.34
CA ARG A 122 -1.40 12.97 4.61
C ARG A 122 -2.92 12.93 4.68
N THR A 123 -3.60 12.82 3.54
CA THR A 123 -5.06 12.70 3.50
C THR A 123 -5.51 11.34 4.03
N PHE A 124 -6.61 11.32 4.76
CA PHE A 124 -7.26 10.07 5.16
C PHE A 124 -7.87 9.37 3.95
N SER A 125 -7.91 8.04 3.99
CA SER A 125 -8.63 7.29 2.97
C SER A 125 -10.09 7.72 2.91
N SER A 126 -10.78 7.71 4.05
CA SER A 126 -12.21 8.01 4.20
C SER A 126 -12.69 9.33 3.61
N THR A 127 -11.84 10.36 3.55
CA THR A 127 -12.22 11.70 3.05
C THR A 127 -11.78 11.95 1.61
N CYS A 128 -10.93 11.09 1.06
CA CYS A 128 -10.38 11.28 -0.27
C CYS A 128 -11.18 10.45 -1.27
N THR A 129 -11.96 11.14 -2.11
CA THR A 129 -12.83 10.54 -3.13
C THR A 129 -12.16 10.42 -4.49
N GLU A 130 -11.09 11.19 -4.72
CA GLU A 130 -10.36 11.26 -5.99
C GLU A 130 -8.86 11.06 -5.75
N VAL A 131 -8.12 10.76 -6.83
CA VAL A 131 -6.66 10.72 -6.79
C VAL A 131 -6.08 12.09 -7.13
N ASP A 132 -5.17 12.60 -6.29
CA ASP A 132 -4.45 13.84 -6.55
C ASP A 132 -3.42 13.66 -7.67
N MET A 133 -3.84 13.99 -8.89
CA MET A 133 -3.02 13.87 -10.10
C MET A 133 -1.75 14.76 -10.09
N VAL A 134 -1.64 15.73 -9.16
CA VAL A 134 -0.45 16.60 -9.04
C VAL A 134 0.73 15.85 -8.43
N GLN A 135 0.49 14.74 -7.71
CA GLN A 135 1.54 13.89 -7.15
C GLN A 135 2.31 13.08 -8.22
N HIS A 136 1.89 13.16 -9.49
CA HIS A 136 2.34 12.29 -10.57
C HIS A 136 3.49 12.88 -11.41
N MET A 137 3.96 14.09 -11.12
CA MET A 137 5.07 14.67 -11.88
C MET A 137 6.41 14.14 -11.35
N ARG A 138 7.19 13.51 -12.24
CA ARG A 138 8.65 13.26 -12.13
C ARG A 138 9.30 14.04 -13.28
N GLU A 139 10.45 14.70 -13.06
CA GLU A 139 11.02 15.69 -14.02
C GLU A 139 11.48 15.04 -15.34
N ASP A 140 11.74 13.72 -15.33
CA ASP A 140 12.59 13.11 -16.36
C ASP A 140 12.04 11.83 -17.00
N LEU A 141 10.77 11.46 -16.76
CA LEU A 141 10.12 10.32 -17.41
C LEU A 141 8.76 10.76 -17.95
N GLU A 142 8.53 10.56 -19.25
CA GLU A 142 7.24 10.80 -19.93
C GLU A 142 6.08 9.94 -19.37
N GLU A 143 6.35 9.03 -18.43
CA GLU A 143 5.38 8.10 -17.85
C GLU A 143 4.87 8.57 -16.49
N ILE A 144 3.66 9.14 -16.53
CA ILE A 144 2.82 9.43 -15.38
C ILE A 144 2.36 8.08 -14.79
N SER A 145 2.73 7.77 -13.54
CA SER A 145 2.13 6.65 -12.81
C SER A 145 0.62 6.75 -12.88
N SER A 146 -0.11 5.70 -13.29
CA SER A 146 -1.58 5.80 -13.33
C SER A 146 -2.22 5.73 -11.95
N GLU A 147 -1.51 5.18 -10.95
CA GLU A 147 -1.97 5.11 -9.57
C GLU A 147 -1.48 6.30 -8.73
N GLY A 148 -2.32 6.77 -7.82
CA GLY A 148 -1.99 7.77 -6.81
C GLY A 148 -1.19 7.19 -5.65
N PHE A 149 -0.32 8.01 -5.06
CA PHE A 149 0.48 7.58 -3.91
C PHE A 149 -0.36 7.51 -2.63
N GLY A 150 -0.38 6.32 -2.01
CA GLY A 150 -0.97 6.11 -0.68
C GLY A 150 0.08 6.26 0.41
N PHE A 151 0.99 5.30 0.51
CA PHE A 151 2.15 5.33 1.40
C PHE A 151 3.18 4.25 1.03
N THR A 152 4.39 4.40 1.57
CA THR A 152 5.49 3.44 1.47
C THR A 152 6.18 3.28 2.82
N ILE A 153 6.51 2.03 3.14
CA ILE A 153 7.34 1.61 4.28
C ILE A 153 8.59 1.00 3.67
N GLU A 154 9.76 1.52 4.04
CA GLU A 154 11.06 1.09 3.54
C GLU A 154 11.98 0.78 4.73
N ARG A 155 12.44 -0.47 4.85
CA ARG A 155 13.40 -0.90 5.86
C ARG A 155 14.80 -0.42 5.50
N LEU A 156 15.44 0.26 6.43
CA LEU A 156 16.79 0.76 6.25
C LEU A 156 17.82 -0.32 6.58
N MET A 157 18.43 -0.89 5.55
CA MET A 157 19.50 -1.89 5.71
C MET A 157 20.83 -1.24 6.14
N ASP A 158 21.23 -0.12 5.54
CA ASP A 158 22.39 0.66 5.98
C ASP A 158 21.97 1.83 6.87
N GLN A 159 22.10 1.62 8.18
CA GLN A 159 21.63 2.55 9.20
C GLN A 159 22.63 3.68 9.43
N SER A 160 23.82 3.63 8.81
CA SER A 160 24.89 4.64 8.90
C SER A 160 24.52 5.94 8.21
N TYR A 161 23.53 5.94 7.32
CA TYR A 161 23.22 7.07 6.45
C TYR A 161 21.91 7.79 6.80
N ILE A 162 21.29 7.52 7.95
CA ILE A 162 20.00 8.16 8.27
C ILE A 162 20.10 9.69 8.29
N GLY A 163 21.21 10.24 8.81
CA GLY A 163 21.45 11.68 8.82
C GLY A 163 21.58 12.25 7.40
N GLN A 164 22.20 11.50 6.47
CA GLN A 164 22.28 11.88 5.06
C GLN A 164 20.91 11.83 4.39
N LEU A 165 20.11 10.79 4.66
CA LEU A 165 18.75 10.68 4.13
C LEU A 165 17.89 11.85 4.63
N ILE A 166 17.95 12.18 5.92
CA ILE A 166 17.28 13.36 6.49
C ILE A 166 17.75 14.65 5.80
N ILE A 167 19.04 14.82 5.49
CA ILE A 167 19.56 16.00 4.78
C ILE A 167 19.08 16.04 3.32
N LEU A 168 19.27 14.95 2.60
CA LEU A 168 18.94 14.85 1.18
C LEU A 168 17.43 14.99 0.96
N ASP A 169 16.64 14.30 1.77
CA ASP A 169 15.20 14.19 1.58
C ASP A 169 14.47 15.40 2.14
N LEU A 170 14.89 15.94 3.30
CA LEU A 170 14.22 17.07 3.94
C LEU A 170 14.81 18.43 3.53
N PHE A 171 16.13 18.60 3.42
CA PHE A 171 16.73 19.93 3.24
C PHE A 171 17.07 20.25 1.78
N MET A 172 17.66 19.31 1.05
CA MET A 172 18.04 19.55 -0.34
C MET A 172 16.84 19.60 -1.27
N ASN A 173 15.74 18.94 -0.92
CA ASN A 173 14.52 18.99 -1.72
C ASN A 173 13.60 20.18 -1.38
N VAL A 174 13.63 20.74 -0.17
CA VAL A 174 12.83 21.93 0.20
C VAL A 174 13.32 23.18 -0.56
N ALA A 175 14.63 23.29 -0.77
CA ALA A 175 15.23 24.43 -1.47
C ALA A 175 14.85 24.56 -2.96
N ARG A 176 14.35 23.49 -3.59
CA ARG A 176 13.98 23.53 -5.02
C ARG A 176 12.67 24.28 -5.30
N TYR A 177 11.77 24.39 -4.32
CA TYR A 177 10.43 24.97 -4.52
C TYR A 177 9.92 25.73 -3.28
N PRO A 178 10.41 26.96 -3.02
CA PRO A 178 10.09 27.75 -1.82
C PRO A 178 8.62 28.17 -1.70
N GLU A 179 7.82 28.01 -2.75
CA GLU A 179 6.39 28.38 -2.77
C GLU A 179 5.46 27.26 -2.25
N ARG A 180 6.01 26.09 -1.90
CA ARG A 180 5.24 24.94 -1.41
C ARG A 180 5.53 24.57 0.06
N ASP A 181 5.81 25.55 0.91
CA ASP A 181 5.73 25.41 2.38
C ASP A 181 4.25 25.33 2.81
N VAL A 182 3.55 24.28 2.39
CA VAL A 182 2.10 24.17 2.54
C VAL A 182 1.75 23.54 3.88
N LEU A 183 2.05 24.28 4.94
CA LEU A 183 1.62 23.97 6.30
C LEU A 183 0.08 23.97 6.43
N ASP A 184 -0.62 24.68 5.53
CA ASP A 184 -2.05 24.99 5.64
C ASP A 184 -2.93 24.34 4.54
N ILE A 185 -2.54 23.17 4.01
CA ILE A 185 -3.43 22.38 3.15
C ILE A 185 -4.47 21.66 4.01
N ASP A 186 -5.72 21.64 3.58
CA ASP A 186 -6.72 20.76 4.18
C ASP A 186 -6.42 19.29 3.83
N GLU A 187 -6.08 18.47 4.83
CA GLU A 187 -5.90 17.02 4.66
C GLU A 187 -7.17 16.21 4.93
N GLY A 188 -8.29 16.90 5.17
CA GLY A 188 -9.54 16.34 5.60
C GLY A 188 -9.55 15.99 7.08
N GLU A 189 -10.75 15.64 7.55
CA GLU A 189 -10.97 15.25 8.93
C GLU A 189 -10.59 13.77 9.16
N PRO A 190 -10.09 13.42 10.35
CA PRO A 190 -9.90 12.03 10.74
C PRO A 190 -11.19 11.23 10.55
N PRO A 191 -11.10 9.93 10.17
CA PRO A 191 -12.27 9.09 10.03
C PRO A 191 -13.10 9.07 11.31
N SER A 192 -14.43 9.08 11.16
CA SER A 192 -15.34 8.84 12.28
C SER A 192 -15.05 7.47 12.89
N GLN A 193 -15.17 7.37 14.21
CA GLN A 193 -15.11 6.07 14.90
C GLN A 193 -16.36 5.22 14.63
N ASP A 194 -17.44 5.83 14.15
CA ASP A 194 -18.67 5.13 13.83
C ASP A 194 -18.54 4.43 12.47
N MET A 195 -18.43 3.10 12.53
CA MET A 195 -18.44 2.26 11.34
C MET A 195 -19.85 2.20 10.73
N PRO A 196 -19.99 2.17 9.39
CA PRO A 196 -21.30 2.07 8.75
C PRO A 196 -21.98 0.76 9.10
N THR A 197 -23.30 0.79 9.32
CA THR A 197 -24.13 -0.40 9.54
C THR A 197 -24.18 -1.29 8.30
N GLU A 198 -24.54 -2.57 8.47
CA GLU A 198 -24.71 -3.50 7.36
C GLU A 198 -25.70 -2.96 6.31
N GLU A 199 -26.84 -2.43 6.76
CA GLU A 199 -27.87 -1.86 5.88
C GLU A 199 -27.33 -0.69 5.07
N GLN A 200 -26.57 0.21 5.70
CA GLN A 200 -25.95 1.33 4.99
C GLN A 200 -24.95 0.87 3.92
N ILE A 201 -24.19 -0.20 4.19
CA ILE A 201 -23.26 -0.77 3.22
C ILE A 201 -24.03 -1.40 2.05
N ARG A 202 -25.09 -2.15 2.32
CA ARG A 202 -25.94 -2.75 1.29
C ARG A 202 -26.59 -1.69 0.41
N ASP A 203 -27.19 -0.67 1.02
CA ASP A 203 -27.82 0.44 0.32
C ASP A 203 -26.81 1.16 -0.60
N GLN A 204 -25.57 1.35 -0.15
CA GLN A 204 -24.50 1.93 -0.95
C GLN A 204 -24.10 1.03 -2.12
N LEU A 205 -23.92 -0.27 -1.88
CA LEU A 205 -23.59 -1.22 -2.96
C LEU A 205 -24.71 -1.28 -4.00
N ASP A 206 -25.98 -1.34 -3.58
CA ASP A 206 -27.14 -1.35 -4.47
C ASP A 206 -27.25 -0.05 -5.29
N GLN A 207 -26.88 1.08 -4.68
CA GLN A 207 -26.80 2.37 -5.36
C GLN A 207 -25.70 2.37 -6.44
N GLU A 208 -24.50 1.87 -6.15
CA GLU A 208 -23.42 1.73 -7.14
C GLU A 208 -23.84 0.84 -8.32
N THR A 209 -24.50 -0.29 -8.03
CA THR A 209 -25.04 -1.19 -9.07
C THR A 209 -26.07 -0.50 -9.95
N SER A 210 -27.00 0.23 -9.34
CA SER A 210 -28.12 0.89 -10.03
C SER A 210 -27.66 2.06 -10.89
N VAL A 211 -26.74 2.89 -10.38
CA VAL A 211 -26.21 4.05 -11.10
C VAL A 211 -25.30 3.63 -12.25
N GLY A 212 -24.46 2.62 -12.03
CA GLY A 212 -23.56 2.09 -13.06
C GLY A 212 -24.23 1.19 -14.08
N GLY A 213 -25.49 0.79 -13.87
CA GLY A 213 -26.16 -0.21 -14.69
C GLY A 213 -25.42 -1.55 -14.70
N LEU A 214 -24.73 -1.87 -13.60
CA LEU A 214 -23.82 -3.00 -13.51
C LEU A 214 -24.63 -4.29 -13.38
N SER A 215 -24.46 -5.19 -14.33
CA SER A 215 -24.98 -6.55 -14.25
C SER A 215 -23.86 -7.52 -14.56
N LEU A 216 -23.60 -8.44 -13.65
CA LEU A 216 -22.63 -9.51 -13.92
C LEU A 216 -23.20 -10.43 -15.00
N ASP A 217 -22.39 -10.72 -16.01
CA ASP A 217 -22.78 -11.61 -17.11
C ASP A 217 -23.06 -13.03 -16.56
N PRO A 218 -24.16 -13.70 -16.99
CA PRO A 218 -24.47 -15.08 -16.60
C PRO A 218 -23.35 -16.11 -16.83
N ILE A 219 -22.34 -15.82 -17.66
CA ILE A 219 -21.17 -16.69 -17.82
C ILE A 219 -20.33 -16.81 -16.54
N PHE A 220 -20.46 -15.87 -15.60
CA PHE A 220 -19.72 -15.91 -14.35
C PHE A 220 -20.43 -16.80 -13.33
N HIS A 221 -19.67 -17.76 -12.81
CA HIS A 221 -20.04 -18.58 -11.69
C HIS A 221 -19.56 -17.95 -10.38
N ILE A 222 -20.41 -18.02 -9.37
CA ILE A 222 -20.11 -17.55 -8.02
C ILE A 222 -20.27 -18.72 -7.08
N SER A 223 -19.22 -19.00 -6.33
CA SER A 223 -19.20 -20.02 -5.29
C SER A 223 -18.67 -19.43 -4.00
N GLN A 224 -19.00 -20.07 -2.89
CA GLN A 224 -18.51 -19.70 -1.59
C GLN A 224 -18.03 -20.94 -0.84
N GLU A 225 -16.77 -20.92 -0.46
CA GLU A 225 -16.10 -22.01 0.25
C GLU A 225 -15.14 -21.44 1.28
N ALA A 226 -15.11 -22.01 2.49
CA ALA A 226 -14.15 -21.64 3.53
C ALA A 226 -13.99 -20.12 3.77
N LYS A 227 -15.10 -19.35 3.73
CA LYS A 227 -15.17 -17.88 3.85
C LYS A 227 -14.63 -17.07 2.66
N ILE A 228 -14.23 -17.74 1.58
CA ILE A 228 -13.80 -17.11 0.33
C ILE A 228 -14.99 -17.12 -0.63
N VAL A 229 -15.32 -15.96 -1.19
CA VAL A 229 -16.23 -15.87 -2.33
C VAL A 229 -15.38 -15.90 -3.61
N THR A 230 -15.61 -16.88 -4.47
CA THR A 230 -14.93 -16.97 -5.76
C THR A 230 -15.89 -16.54 -6.87
N VAL A 231 -15.43 -15.65 -7.75
CA VAL A 231 -16.13 -15.25 -8.98
C VAL A 231 -15.26 -15.64 -10.16
N THR A 232 -15.78 -16.49 -11.06
CA THR A 232 -14.99 -16.99 -12.20
C THR A 232 -15.84 -17.23 -13.44
N ASN A 233 -15.29 -16.95 -14.63
CA ASN A 233 -15.83 -17.42 -15.92
C ASN A 233 -14.92 -18.48 -16.57
N THR A 234 -13.98 -19.04 -15.80
CA THR A 234 -13.04 -20.03 -16.27
C THR A 234 -13.68 -21.41 -16.24
N PRO A 235 -13.60 -22.19 -17.33
CA PRO A 235 -14.07 -23.56 -17.34
C PRO A 235 -13.35 -24.41 -16.29
N GLU A 236 -14.08 -25.38 -15.73
CA GLU A 236 -13.53 -26.32 -14.75
C GLU A 236 -12.33 -27.09 -15.35
N GLY A 237 -11.23 -27.13 -14.62
CA GLY A 237 -9.97 -27.75 -15.07
C GLY A 237 -9.08 -26.88 -15.97
N GLU A 238 -9.51 -25.66 -16.33
CA GLU A 238 -8.68 -24.71 -17.08
C GLU A 238 -7.99 -23.70 -16.16
N THR A 239 -6.84 -23.18 -16.58
CA THR A 239 -6.16 -22.11 -15.86
C THR A 239 -6.69 -20.76 -16.35
N PRO A 240 -7.21 -19.89 -15.46
CA PRO A 240 -7.65 -18.54 -15.84
C PRO A 240 -6.49 -17.68 -16.34
N ASP A 241 -6.78 -16.83 -17.33
CA ASP A 241 -5.84 -15.82 -17.79
C ASP A 241 -5.51 -14.82 -16.69
N ILE A 242 -6.50 -14.40 -15.90
CA ILE A 242 -6.35 -13.38 -14.86
C ILE A 242 -6.76 -13.95 -13.50
N GLN A 243 -5.90 -13.82 -12.49
CA GLN A 243 -6.14 -14.34 -11.14
C GLN A 243 -5.71 -13.33 -10.07
N TYR A 244 -6.62 -12.95 -9.18
CA TYR A 244 -6.28 -12.09 -8.05
C TYR A 244 -7.06 -12.44 -6.78
N ILE A 245 -6.46 -12.11 -5.65
CA ILE A 245 -7.12 -12.06 -4.35
C ILE A 245 -7.49 -10.60 -4.07
N ILE A 246 -8.72 -10.38 -3.60
CA ILE A 246 -9.27 -9.07 -3.27
C ILE A 246 -9.74 -9.08 -1.80
N HIS A 247 -9.24 -8.14 -1.02
CA HIS A 247 -9.62 -7.94 0.37
C HIS A 247 -10.64 -6.81 0.51
N ALA A 248 -11.84 -7.13 0.97
CA ALA A 248 -12.89 -6.15 1.27
C ALA A 248 -12.72 -5.62 2.71
N ALA A 249 -11.73 -4.75 2.92
CA ALA A 249 -11.35 -4.28 4.25
C ALA A 249 -12.48 -3.51 4.97
N PHE A 250 -13.33 -2.80 4.23
CA PHE A 250 -14.48 -2.09 4.79
C PHE A 250 -15.57 -3.00 5.38
N LEU A 251 -15.51 -4.31 5.14
CA LEU A 251 -16.44 -5.30 5.71
C LEU A 251 -15.94 -5.93 7.01
N SER A 252 -14.75 -5.56 7.50
CA SER A 252 -14.09 -6.26 8.61
C SER A 252 -14.92 -6.33 9.90
N HIS A 253 -15.78 -5.34 10.15
CA HIS A 253 -16.63 -5.25 11.35
C HIS A 253 -17.92 -6.06 11.26
N ILE A 254 -18.26 -6.62 10.10
CA ILE A 254 -19.45 -7.47 9.88
C ILE A 254 -19.09 -8.89 9.42
N ARG A 255 -17.95 -9.42 9.86
CA ARG A 255 -17.36 -10.73 9.45
C ARG A 255 -18.23 -11.98 9.65
N ASP A 256 -19.41 -11.88 10.26
CA ASP A 256 -20.28 -13.02 10.54
C ASP A 256 -21.07 -13.49 9.29
N ALA A 257 -22.15 -14.24 9.50
CA ALA A 257 -22.99 -14.74 8.40
C ALA A 257 -23.54 -13.62 7.50
N ALA A 258 -23.72 -12.41 8.03
CA ALA A 258 -24.15 -11.26 7.25
C ALA A 258 -23.06 -10.78 6.29
N GLY A 259 -21.81 -10.69 6.77
CA GLY A 259 -20.65 -10.27 5.97
C GLY A 259 -20.45 -11.13 4.74
N SER A 260 -20.77 -12.41 4.82
CA SER A 260 -20.73 -13.34 3.68
C SER A 260 -21.61 -12.90 2.51
N SER A 261 -22.87 -12.53 2.79
CA SER A 261 -23.81 -12.09 1.75
C SER A 261 -23.42 -10.72 1.17
N VAL A 262 -22.89 -9.83 2.03
CA VAL A 262 -22.40 -8.52 1.60
C VAL A 262 -21.12 -8.67 0.76
N LEU A 263 -20.24 -9.62 1.10
CA LEU A 263 -19.05 -9.94 0.33
C LEU A 263 -19.40 -10.47 -1.05
N GLU A 264 -20.40 -11.33 -1.18
CA GLU A 264 -20.88 -11.79 -2.49
C GLU A 264 -21.39 -10.61 -3.34
N SER A 265 -22.16 -9.71 -2.73
CA SER A 265 -22.66 -8.51 -3.41
C SER A 265 -21.51 -7.59 -3.85
N THR A 266 -20.51 -7.42 -2.98
CA THR A 266 -19.28 -6.68 -3.27
C THR A 266 -18.50 -7.32 -4.43
N ALA A 267 -18.37 -8.65 -4.42
CA ALA A 267 -17.67 -9.42 -5.45
C ALA A 267 -18.35 -9.31 -6.82
N ARG A 268 -19.70 -9.36 -6.84
CA ARG A 268 -20.51 -9.13 -8.05
C ARG A 268 -20.28 -7.73 -8.61
N ASN A 269 -20.37 -6.70 -7.77
CA ASN A 269 -20.21 -5.30 -8.19
C ASN A 269 -18.79 -5.02 -8.71
N PHE A 270 -17.77 -5.46 -7.99
CA PHE A 270 -16.37 -5.31 -8.41
C PHE A 270 -16.14 -6.01 -9.76
N THR A 271 -16.56 -7.26 -9.90
CA THR A 271 -16.36 -8.01 -11.15
C THR A 271 -17.14 -7.38 -12.32
N ALA A 272 -18.40 -7.00 -12.11
CA ALA A 272 -19.21 -6.37 -13.15
C ALA A 272 -18.66 -5.01 -13.62
N SER A 273 -18.03 -4.24 -12.73
CA SER A 273 -17.38 -2.97 -13.09
C SER A 273 -16.01 -3.16 -13.77
N MET A 274 -15.30 -4.24 -13.46
CA MET A 274 -14.00 -4.58 -14.06
C MET A 274 -14.12 -5.10 -15.50
N VAL A 275 -15.03 -6.05 -15.73
CA VAL A 275 -15.10 -6.85 -16.97
C VAL A 275 -15.19 -6.00 -18.26
N PRO A 276 -16.00 -4.93 -18.34
CA PRO A 276 -16.10 -4.11 -19.55
C PRO A 276 -14.78 -3.45 -19.98
N ASN A 277 -13.83 -3.32 -19.06
CA ASN A 277 -12.55 -2.66 -19.26
C ASN A 277 -11.39 -3.65 -19.50
N LEU A 278 -11.66 -4.96 -19.45
CA LEU A 278 -10.67 -6.01 -19.72
C LEU A 278 -10.62 -6.37 -21.21
N PRO A 279 -9.48 -6.89 -21.72
CA PRO A 279 -9.41 -7.41 -23.07
C PRO A 279 -10.45 -8.51 -23.31
N ALA A 280 -11.12 -8.47 -24.47
CA ALA A 280 -12.08 -9.49 -24.85
C ALA A 280 -11.44 -10.89 -24.87
N ASN A 281 -12.23 -11.91 -24.50
CA ASN A 281 -11.85 -13.33 -24.50
C ASN A 281 -10.84 -13.75 -23.41
N LYS A 282 -10.61 -12.93 -22.38
CA LYS A 282 -9.83 -13.33 -21.21
C LYS A 282 -10.70 -13.98 -20.15
N THR A 283 -10.25 -15.11 -19.63
CA THR A 283 -10.85 -15.78 -18.48
C THR A 283 -10.30 -15.21 -17.18
N LEU A 284 -11.12 -15.17 -16.15
CA LEU A 284 -10.88 -14.44 -14.91
C LEU A 284 -11.33 -15.30 -13.73
N THR A 285 -10.50 -15.39 -12.70
CA THR A 285 -10.86 -15.94 -11.39
C THR A 285 -10.46 -14.96 -10.30
N LEU A 286 -11.45 -14.42 -9.61
CA LEU A 286 -11.27 -13.48 -8.49
C LEU A 286 -11.71 -14.14 -7.19
N LYS A 287 -10.87 -14.07 -6.16
CA LYS A 287 -11.17 -14.59 -4.83
C LYS A 287 -11.28 -13.43 -3.84
N PHE A 288 -12.43 -13.32 -3.19
CA PHE A 288 -12.76 -12.24 -2.27
C PHE A 288 -12.73 -12.73 -0.83
N PHE A 289 -12.15 -11.92 0.05
CA PHE A 289 -11.99 -12.24 1.47
C PHE A 289 -12.18 -11.00 2.35
N ILE A 290 -12.64 -11.20 3.58
CA ILE A 290 -12.79 -10.12 4.58
C ILE A 290 -11.65 -10.24 5.59
N PRO A 291 -10.73 -9.27 5.70
CA PRO A 291 -9.64 -9.29 6.69
C PRO A 291 -10.17 -9.10 8.12
N GLU A 292 -9.34 -9.41 9.12
CA GLU A 292 -9.71 -9.37 10.55
C GLU A 292 -10.04 -7.97 11.06
N SER A 293 -9.44 -6.96 10.43
CA SER A 293 -9.68 -5.56 10.71
C SER A 293 -9.56 -4.76 9.42
N ASN A 294 -10.04 -3.52 9.44
CA ASN A 294 -9.89 -2.55 8.37
C ASN A 294 -8.49 -1.90 8.35
N SER A 295 -7.58 -2.32 9.24
CA SER A 295 -6.20 -1.85 9.27
C SER A 295 -5.38 -2.45 8.13
N TRP A 296 -4.49 -1.65 7.55
CA TRP A 296 -3.50 -2.10 6.58
C TRP A 296 -2.61 -3.23 7.11
N SER A 297 -2.34 -3.26 8.42
CA SER A 297 -1.58 -4.32 9.07
C SER A 297 -2.21 -5.71 8.93
N ALA A 298 -3.54 -5.79 8.78
CA ALA A 298 -4.25 -7.06 8.70
C ALA A 298 -4.21 -7.69 7.29
N ILE A 299 -3.81 -6.93 6.27
CA ILE A 299 -3.86 -7.38 4.87
C ILE A 299 -2.89 -8.53 4.60
N ARG A 300 -1.65 -8.46 5.11
CA ARG A 300 -0.66 -9.53 4.95
C ARG A 300 -1.12 -10.83 5.62
N SER A 301 -1.61 -10.75 6.87
CA SER A 301 -2.14 -11.93 7.57
C SER A 301 -3.36 -12.52 6.84
N ALA A 302 -4.26 -11.68 6.33
CA ALA A 302 -5.42 -12.12 5.57
C ALA A 302 -5.02 -12.78 4.24
N GLN A 303 -3.99 -12.28 3.58
CA GLN A 303 -3.44 -12.92 2.38
C GLN A 303 -2.89 -14.32 2.68
N ASN A 304 -2.11 -14.46 3.75
CA ASN A 304 -1.55 -15.75 4.16
C ASN A 304 -2.67 -16.73 4.54
N GLU A 305 -3.69 -16.29 5.29
CA GLU A 305 -4.86 -17.11 5.62
C GLU A 305 -5.55 -17.64 4.36
N VAL A 306 -5.77 -16.79 3.36
CA VAL A 306 -6.36 -17.21 2.08
C VAL A 306 -5.47 -18.23 1.37
N LEU A 307 -4.16 -18.00 1.29
CA LEU A 307 -3.24 -18.91 0.62
C LEU A 307 -3.15 -20.27 1.33
N GLU A 308 -3.18 -20.29 2.66
CA GLU A 308 -3.22 -21.53 3.47
C GLU A 308 -4.53 -22.30 3.27
N ILE A 309 -5.67 -21.60 3.21
CA ILE A 309 -6.96 -22.23 2.89
C ILE A 309 -6.91 -22.86 1.50
N LEU A 310 -6.36 -22.15 0.51
CA LEU A 310 -6.24 -22.65 -0.85
C LEU A 310 -5.24 -23.80 -0.97
N SER A 311 -4.16 -23.81 -0.20
CA SER A 311 -3.22 -24.94 -0.21
C SER A 311 -3.84 -26.21 0.36
N GLN A 312 -4.58 -26.10 1.46
CA GLN A 312 -5.29 -27.25 2.06
C GLN A 312 -6.34 -27.84 1.11
N GLN A 313 -6.99 -27.01 0.29
CA GLN A 313 -7.94 -27.48 -0.73
C GLN A 313 -7.25 -28.25 -1.87
N ASN A 314 -6.03 -27.85 -2.26
CA ASN A 314 -5.30 -28.44 -3.38
C ASN A 314 -4.46 -29.69 -3.02
N GLU A 315 -4.21 -29.95 -1.74
CA GLU A 315 -3.55 -31.17 -1.27
C GLU A 315 -4.35 -32.45 -1.58
N GLU A 316 -5.67 -32.33 -1.78
CA GLU A 316 -6.51 -33.43 -2.27
C GLU A 316 -6.32 -33.71 -3.78
N GLU A 317 -5.72 -32.78 -4.54
CA GLU A 317 -5.61 -32.82 -6.01
C GLU A 317 -4.16 -32.90 -6.58
N ASN A 318 -3.12 -33.01 -5.74
CA ASN A 318 -1.70 -33.11 -6.18
C ASN A 318 -1.22 -31.97 -7.09
N GLN A 319 -1.69 -30.72 -6.90
CA GLN A 319 -1.18 -29.56 -7.66
C GLN A 319 -0.11 -28.78 -6.87
N GLU A 320 1.06 -28.59 -7.48
CA GLU A 320 2.27 -27.99 -6.89
C GLU A 320 2.24 -26.44 -6.75
N ASN A 321 1.08 -25.78 -6.87
CA ASN A 321 0.98 -24.34 -6.60
C ASN A 321 -0.47 -23.89 -6.32
N PRO A 322 -0.79 -23.33 -5.14
CA PRO A 322 -2.19 -23.25 -4.72
C PRO A 322 -3.01 -22.13 -5.36
N PHE A 323 -2.40 -21.05 -5.85
CA PHE A 323 -3.07 -19.98 -6.60
C PHE A 323 -2.05 -18.98 -7.17
N SER A 324 -1.77 -19.02 -8.47
CA SER A 324 -0.80 -18.08 -9.08
C SER A 324 -1.45 -16.73 -9.38
N ILE A 325 -1.09 -15.70 -8.62
CA ILE A 325 -1.63 -14.32 -8.77
C ILE A 325 -1.02 -13.64 -10.01
N GLY A 326 -1.85 -12.92 -10.78
CA GLY A 326 -1.45 -12.12 -11.94
C GLY A 326 -2.23 -12.43 -13.22
N ALA A 327 -1.87 -11.74 -14.31
CA ALA A 327 -2.39 -11.94 -15.66
C ALA A 327 -1.38 -12.67 -16.58
N VAL A 328 -1.87 -13.58 -17.42
CA VAL A 328 -1.05 -14.35 -18.36
C VAL A 328 -0.79 -13.54 -19.64
N HIS A 329 0.50 -13.39 -19.97
CA HIS A 329 0.99 -12.83 -21.22
C HIS A 329 1.88 -13.82 -21.97
N ASN A 330 1.73 -13.83 -23.29
CA ASN A 330 2.61 -14.57 -24.19
C ASN A 330 3.81 -13.69 -24.53
N ILE A 331 5.00 -14.11 -24.13
CA ILE A 331 6.25 -13.39 -24.44
C ILE A 331 7.02 -14.15 -25.51
N THR A 332 7.55 -13.42 -26.48
CA THR A 332 8.45 -13.94 -27.51
C THR A 332 9.86 -14.02 -26.94
N THR A 333 10.36 -15.23 -26.65
CA THR A 333 11.75 -15.43 -26.22
C THR A 333 12.69 -15.51 -27.43
N GLY A 334 12.89 -14.38 -28.11
CA GLY A 334 13.76 -14.27 -29.29
C GLY A 334 13.18 -14.87 -30.57
N ASP A 335 13.82 -14.57 -31.71
CA ASP A 335 13.30 -14.78 -33.08
C ASP A 335 13.02 -16.25 -33.49
N SER A 336 13.23 -17.23 -32.61
CA SER A 336 13.15 -18.66 -32.96
C SER A 336 12.65 -19.61 -31.87
N GLN A 337 12.13 -19.11 -30.73
CA GLN A 337 11.51 -19.95 -29.70
C GLN A 337 9.98 -19.76 -29.64
N PRO A 338 9.23 -20.80 -29.21
CA PRO A 338 7.79 -20.69 -29.00
C PRO A 338 7.45 -19.62 -27.96
N LEU A 339 6.29 -18.98 -28.13
CA LEU A 339 5.73 -18.05 -27.15
C LEU A 339 5.62 -18.76 -25.80
N ALA A 340 6.30 -18.24 -24.78
CA ALA A 340 6.15 -18.72 -23.41
C ALA A 340 5.06 -17.90 -22.71
N ALA A 341 4.01 -18.58 -22.24
CA ALA A 341 3.00 -17.96 -21.39
C ALA A 341 3.58 -17.76 -19.98
N LYS A 342 3.69 -16.51 -19.54
CA LYS A 342 4.15 -16.15 -18.19
C LYS A 342 3.13 -15.26 -17.51
N ARG A 343 2.98 -15.43 -16.19
CA ARG A 343 2.05 -14.64 -15.38
C ARG A 343 2.76 -13.43 -14.78
N PHE A 344 2.08 -12.29 -14.81
CA PHE A 344 2.61 -11.01 -14.33
C PHE A 344 1.64 -10.35 -13.38
N THR A 345 2.17 -9.78 -12.30
CA THR A 345 1.45 -8.84 -11.46
C THR A 345 1.73 -7.41 -11.92
N PRO A 346 0.85 -6.43 -11.65
CA PRO A 346 1.09 -5.04 -12.04
C PRO A 346 2.35 -4.49 -11.36
N GLN A 347 3.42 -4.33 -12.14
CA GLN A 347 4.67 -3.71 -11.68
C GLN A 347 4.59 -2.17 -11.79
N GLY A 348 5.61 -1.46 -11.31
CA GLY A 348 5.69 0.00 -11.47
C GLY A 348 5.46 0.45 -12.92
N SER A 349 5.13 1.73 -13.13
CA SER A 349 4.83 2.30 -14.46
C SER A 349 5.93 2.06 -15.50
N ASP A 350 7.15 1.76 -15.08
CA ASP A 350 8.37 1.62 -15.86
C ASP A 350 8.75 0.17 -16.27
N GLN A 351 8.02 -0.84 -15.78
CA GLN A 351 8.41 -2.25 -15.89
C GLN A 351 7.52 -3.08 -16.81
N TYR A 352 6.74 -2.42 -17.67
CA TYR A 352 5.94 -3.06 -18.70
C TYR A 352 6.87 -3.61 -19.81
N ILE A 353 7.39 -4.82 -19.56
CA ILE A 353 7.92 -5.72 -20.60
C ILE A 353 9.15 -5.12 -21.33
N LYS A 354 10.27 -4.94 -20.62
CA LYS A 354 11.57 -4.71 -21.28
C LYS A 354 12.33 -6.03 -21.54
N SER A 355 12.09 -6.54 -22.76
CA SER A 355 12.96 -7.29 -23.70
C SER A 355 13.67 -8.60 -23.30
N PRO A 356 13.84 -9.58 -24.23
CA PRO A 356 14.34 -10.94 -23.98
C PRO A 356 15.87 -11.05 -23.80
N HIS A 357 16.59 -9.94 -23.71
CA HIS A 357 18.06 -9.92 -23.75
C HIS A 357 18.65 -9.14 -22.57
N GLY A 358 18.61 -9.77 -21.40
CA GLY A 358 19.68 -9.66 -20.40
C GLY A 358 19.63 -8.47 -19.44
N GLN A 359 19.66 -8.82 -18.15
CA GLN A 359 20.07 -8.00 -17.01
C GLN A 359 19.12 -6.88 -16.58
N ARG A 360 17.94 -7.26 -16.08
CA ARG A 360 17.72 -7.59 -14.66
C ARG A 360 16.45 -8.45 -14.62
N ASP A 361 16.54 -9.67 -14.11
CA ASP A 361 15.36 -10.26 -13.47
C ASP A 361 15.09 -9.39 -12.24
N ASN A 362 14.44 -8.24 -12.44
CA ASN A 362 13.91 -7.44 -11.34
C ASN A 362 12.77 -8.29 -10.75
N SER A 363 13.12 -9.11 -9.77
CA SER A 363 12.19 -9.79 -8.87
C SER A 363 11.19 -8.75 -8.37
N GLY A 364 10.00 -8.76 -8.96
CA GLY A 364 8.89 -7.93 -8.52
C GLY A 364 8.52 -8.27 -7.06
N PHE A 365 7.64 -7.46 -6.49
CA PHE A 365 7.05 -7.71 -5.17
C PHE A 365 6.64 -9.18 -5.00
N ARG A 366 7.11 -9.85 -3.93
CA ARG A 366 6.75 -11.26 -3.68
C ARG A 366 5.24 -11.41 -3.39
N MET A 367 4.60 -10.35 -2.90
CA MET A 367 3.15 -10.32 -2.67
C MET A 367 2.48 -9.12 -3.36
N PHE A 368 1.38 -9.40 -4.05
CA PHE A 368 0.46 -8.41 -4.62
C PHE A 368 -0.98 -8.77 -4.28
N THR A 369 -1.77 -7.81 -3.81
CA THR A 369 -3.19 -8.00 -3.58
C THR A 369 -3.97 -6.70 -3.78
N VAL A 370 -5.27 -6.81 -4.03
CA VAL A 370 -6.18 -5.67 -4.21
C VAL A 370 -6.94 -5.46 -2.90
N VAL A 371 -7.06 -4.21 -2.46
CA VAL A 371 -7.80 -3.85 -1.24
C VAL A 371 -8.91 -2.87 -1.58
N LEU A 372 -10.13 -3.19 -1.16
CA LEU A 372 -11.29 -2.28 -1.22
C LEU A 372 -11.46 -1.63 0.14
N ASP A 373 -11.33 -0.30 0.20
CA ASP A 373 -11.32 0.44 1.47
C ASP A 373 -12.71 0.98 1.89
N ARG A 374 -13.70 0.96 1.00
CA ARG A 374 -15.07 1.46 1.22
C ARG A 374 -16.07 0.80 0.27
N ALA A 375 -17.36 0.91 0.55
CA ALA A 375 -18.42 0.37 -0.32
C ALA A 375 -18.56 1.11 -1.66
N LYS A 376 -18.29 2.42 -1.69
CA LYS A 376 -18.32 3.28 -2.90
C LYS A 376 -17.08 3.17 -3.78
N PHE A 377 -16.44 2.00 -3.84
CA PHE A 377 -15.17 1.81 -4.55
C PHE A 377 -15.27 1.94 -6.08
N ILE A 378 -16.48 2.07 -6.65
CA ILE A 378 -16.71 2.27 -8.09
C ILE A 378 -16.80 3.76 -8.43
N SER A 379 -17.58 4.53 -7.66
CA SER A 379 -17.75 5.98 -7.88
C SER A 379 -16.67 6.84 -7.23
N GLU A 380 -15.96 6.33 -6.24
CA GLU A 380 -14.83 6.97 -5.57
C GLU A 380 -13.55 6.14 -5.75
N ALA A 381 -12.39 6.75 -5.53
CA ALA A 381 -11.08 6.10 -5.57
C ALA A 381 -10.84 5.17 -4.35
N GLY A 382 -11.66 4.12 -4.24
CA GLY A 382 -11.68 3.18 -3.11
C GLY A 382 -10.95 1.86 -3.33
N VAL A 383 -10.24 1.72 -4.46
CA VAL A 383 -9.44 0.54 -4.80
C VAL A 383 -7.96 0.84 -4.58
N TYR A 384 -7.25 -0.08 -3.93
CA TYR A 384 -5.81 0.04 -3.69
C TYR A 384 -5.07 -1.19 -4.15
N PHE A 385 -3.85 -0.97 -4.62
CA PHE A 385 -2.86 -2.02 -4.81
C PHE A 385 -1.93 -2.03 -3.61
N TYR A 386 -1.90 -3.18 -2.94
CA TYR A 386 -1.04 -3.47 -1.81
C TYR A 386 0.06 -4.41 -2.28
N LYS A 387 1.31 -3.96 -2.15
CA LYS A 387 2.49 -4.69 -2.63
C LYS A 387 3.51 -4.79 -1.51
N THR A 388 4.05 -5.97 -1.25
CA THR A 388 5.08 -6.16 -0.21
C THR A 388 6.21 -7.06 -0.67
N ASP A 389 7.27 -7.05 0.14
CA ASP A 389 8.42 -7.91 0.00
C ASP A 389 9.11 -7.61 -1.32
N TRP A 390 9.56 -6.35 -1.46
CA TRP A 390 10.43 -5.95 -2.56
C TRP A 390 11.78 -6.65 -2.37
N ASP A 391 12.12 -7.53 -3.29
CA ASP A 391 13.27 -8.38 -3.14
C ASP A 391 14.28 -8.05 -4.22
N GLU A 392 15.38 -7.38 -3.86
CA GLU A 392 16.60 -7.40 -4.68
C GLU A 392 17.52 -8.57 -4.31
N SER A 393 17.19 -9.35 -3.26
CA SER A 393 17.99 -10.47 -2.78
C SER A 393 17.52 -11.80 -3.37
N GLU A 394 18.40 -12.77 -3.51
CA GLU A 394 18.01 -14.13 -3.94
C GLU A 394 17.61 -15.03 -2.74
N ASP A 395 17.53 -14.47 -1.51
CA ASP A 395 17.34 -15.26 -0.30
C ASP A 395 15.86 -15.31 0.14
N PRO A 396 15.16 -16.44 -0.06
CA PRO A 396 13.75 -16.59 0.28
C PRO A 396 13.45 -16.36 1.77
N ASP A 397 14.43 -16.49 2.66
CA ASP A 397 14.22 -16.45 4.11
C ASP A 397 14.30 -15.03 4.71
N THR A 398 14.72 -14.03 3.93
CA THR A 398 14.72 -12.62 4.37
C THR A 398 13.41 -11.93 3.98
N SER A 399 12.38 -12.05 4.82
CA SER A 399 11.13 -11.30 4.61
C SER A 399 11.35 -9.81 4.91
N SER A 400 11.31 -8.96 3.87
CA SER A 400 11.31 -7.50 4.05
C SER A 400 9.91 -7.00 4.39
N ASP A 401 9.79 -6.10 5.37
CA ASP A 401 8.51 -5.40 5.64
C ASP A 401 8.25 -4.25 4.66
N ASP A 402 9.07 -4.13 3.61
CA ASP A 402 8.88 -3.14 2.57
C ASP A 402 7.50 -3.27 1.97
N THR A 403 6.76 -2.17 2.03
CA THR A 403 5.35 -2.13 1.65
C THR A 403 5.10 -0.88 0.81
N ILE A 404 4.41 -1.07 -0.32
CA ILE A 404 3.90 0.02 -1.15
C ILE A 404 2.40 -0.12 -1.27
N VAL A 405 1.69 0.95 -0.92
CA VAL A 405 0.25 1.08 -1.12
C VAL A 405 -0.03 2.22 -2.07
N ALA A 406 -0.65 1.89 -3.20
CA ALA A 406 -1.05 2.82 -4.24
C ALA A 406 -2.57 2.82 -4.39
N ARG A 407 -3.15 4.01 -4.57
CA ARG A 407 -4.59 4.19 -4.80
C ARG A 407 -4.88 4.22 -6.28
N VAL A 408 -5.89 3.48 -6.70
CA VAL A 408 -6.32 3.44 -8.09
C VAL A 408 -7.39 4.52 -8.31
N PRO A 409 -7.28 5.36 -9.37
CA PRO A 409 -8.22 6.47 -9.60
C PRO A 409 -9.63 6.02 -9.97
N ASP A 410 -9.75 4.95 -10.76
CA ASP A 410 -11.02 4.45 -11.26
C ASP A 410 -10.95 2.96 -11.66
N MET A 411 -12.12 2.36 -11.91
CA MET A 411 -12.23 0.95 -12.29
C MET A 411 -11.65 0.63 -13.68
N ASN A 412 -11.55 1.60 -14.58
CA ASN A 412 -10.89 1.42 -15.89
C ASN A 412 -9.39 1.21 -15.69
N THR A 413 -8.76 2.08 -14.90
CA THR A 413 -7.37 1.96 -14.49
C THR A 413 -7.14 0.67 -13.72
N ALA A 414 -8.03 0.31 -12.78
CA ALA A 414 -7.94 -0.96 -12.06
C ALA A 414 -7.89 -2.15 -13.04
N ALA A 415 -8.82 -2.19 -14.00
CA ALA A 415 -8.91 -3.25 -14.98
C ALA A 415 -7.73 -3.30 -15.94
N ARG A 416 -7.30 -2.15 -16.49
CA ARG A 416 -6.11 -2.08 -17.36
C ARG A 416 -4.87 -2.59 -16.65
N ARG A 417 -4.66 -2.16 -15.39
CA ARG A 417 -3.51 -2.57 -14.58
C ARG A 417 -3.55 -4.06 -14.24
N LEU A 418 -4.68 -4.58 -13.76
CA LEU A 418 -4.86 -5.99 -13.42
C LEU A 418 -4.86 -6.90 -14.65
N GLY A 419 -5.31 -6.42 -15.81
CA GLY A 419 -5.16 -7.13 -17.08
C GLY A 419 -3.74 -7.07 -17.65
N VAL A 420 -2.84 -6.29 -17.01
CA VAL A 420 -1.48 -5.97 -17.47
C VAL A 420 -1.50 -5.53 -18.94
N VAL A 421 -2.55 -4.78 -19.29
CA VAL A 421 -2.71 -4.16 -20.60
C VAL A 421 -1.81 -2.93 -20.60
N VAL A 422 -0.94 -2.82 -21.61
CA VAL A 422 -0.07 -1.65 -21.78
C VAL A 422 -0.96 -0.40 -21.80
N LEU A 423 -0.60 0.62 -21.00
CA LEU A 423 -1.22 1.94 -21.01
C LEU A 423 -0.77 2.70 -22.27
N ASP A 424 -1.01 2.14 -23.45
CA ASP A 424 -0.77 2.82 -24.72
C ASP A 424 -2.09 3.43 -25.19
N GLU A 425 -2.41 4.62 -24.68
CA GLU A 425 -3.23 5.63 -25.38
C GLU A 425 -2.62 7.02 -25.23
#